data_AF-A0A925B9A2-F1
#
_entry.id   AF-A0A925B9A2-F1
#
_cell.length_a   1.000
_cell.length_b   1.000
_cell.length_c   1.000
_cell.angle_alpha   90.00
_cell.angle_beta   90.00
_cell.angle_gamma   90.00
#
_symmetry.space_group_name_H-M   'P 1'
#
loop_
_entity.id
_entity.type
_entity.pdbx_description
1 polymer ?
#
loop_
_entity_poly.entity_id
_entity_poly.type
_entity_poly.pdbx_seq_one_letter_code
_entity_poly.pdbx_strand_id
1 'polypeptide(L)'
;MEEKREPDFVQVEVALANHTVDATIFLPFLITRLRSMATTGEATVTVLLRDIQTPGEVRRDLKLRWSPDSEPRQPLGVGEKVITELAACGIAAIVSSYYAGIRFIAVGDEGVAFDYWVGPNMTRDFGLEVSGTMTEEGSELEARHREKIRQLLGSIQRVNGYVVIVSFTMNRVILSFHRLPEEN
;
A
#
# COMPACT_ATOMS: atom_id res chain seq x y z
N MET A 1 -25.50 5.61 -18.71
CA MET A 1 -26.02 5.68 -17.33
C MET A 1 -24.94 5.05 -16.47
N GLU A 2 -24.03 5.85 -15.89
CA GLU A 2 -22.98 5.32 -15.01
C GLU A 2 -23.67 4.80 -13.74
N GLU A 3 -23.57 3.50 -13.52
CA GLU A 3 -24.06 2.85 -12.32
C GLU A 3 -23.24 3.40 -11.14
N LYS A 4 -23.91 4.11 -10.23
CA LYS A 4 -23.28 4.76 -9.09
C LYS A 4 -22.85 3.68 -8.09
N ARG A 5 -21.65 3.15 -8.30
CA ARG A 5 -21.08 2.07 -7.47
C ARG A 5 -20.75 2.63 -6.09
N GLU A 6 -21.22 1.96 -5.04
CA GLU A 6 -20.87 2.33 -3.66
C GLU A 6 -19.34 2.21 -3.45
N PRO A 7 -18.75 3.11 -2.63
CA PRO A 7 -17.32 3.05 -2.35
C PRO A 7 -16.97 1.77 -1.60
N ASP A 8 -15.80 1.23 -1.89
CA ASP A 8 -15.24 0.10 -1.15
C ASP A 8 -15.02 0.49 0.31
N PHE A 9 -15.17 -0.44 1.25
CA PHE A 9 -15.09 -0.14 2.68
C PHE A 9 -14.21 -1.13 3.43
N VAL A 10 -13.31 -0.61 4.27
CA VAL A 10 -12.43 -1.40 5.13
C VAL A 10 -12.36 -0.83 6.55
N GLN A 11 -12.51 -1.72 7.53
CA GLN A 11 -12.09 -1.47 8.92
C GLN A 11 -10.58 -1.71 9.03
N VAL A 12 -9.83 -0.64 9.36
CA VAL A 12 -8.36 -0.62 9.28
C VAL A 12 -7.72 -1.68 10.18
N GLU A 13 -8.15 -1.80 11.43
CA GLU A 13 -7.57 -2.76 12.38
C GLU A 13 -7.74 -4.20 11.92
N VAL A 14 -8.92 -4.53 11.38
CA VAL A 14 -9.24 -5.88 10.88
C VAL A 14 -8.37 -6.22 9.67
N ALA A 15 -8.20 -5.28 8.75
CA ALA A 15 -7.37 -5.50 7.56
C ALA A 15 -5.89 -5.70 7.94
N LEU A 16 -5.35 -4.87 8.83
CA LEU A 16 -3.95 -5.00 9.28
C LEU A 16 -3.70 -6.27 10.09
N ALA A 17 -4.70 -6.77 10.82
CA ALA A 17 -4.57 -8.04 11.56
C ALA A 17 -4.60 -9.29 10.67
N ASN A 18 -4.96 -9.18 9.39
CA ASN A 18 -5.11 -10.32 8.48
C ASN A 18 -3.82 -10.69 7.71
N HIS A 19 -2.66 -10.39 8.28
CA HIS A 19 -1.35 -10.64 7.69
C HIS A 19 -0.52 -11.59 8.55
N THR A 20 0.46 -12.26 7.94
CA THR A 20 1.37 -13.17 8.68
C THR A 20 2.40 -12.38 9.47
N VAL A 21 2.94 -11.32 8.88
CA VAL A 21 3.65 -10.27 9.63
C VAL A 21 2.61 -9.44 10.38
N ASP A 22 2.91 -9.06 11.62
CA ASP A 22 2.07 -8.15 12.39
C ASP A 22 2.10 -6.74 11.76
N ALA A 23 1.19 -6.51 10.81
CA ALA A 23 1.03 -5.22 10.15
C ALA A 23 0.28 -4.21 11.02
N THR A 24 -0.24 -4.60 12.20
CA THR A 24 -0.86 -3.67 13.14
C THR A 24 0.14 -2.68 13.72
N ILE A 25 1.44 -2.99 13.64
CA ILE A 25 2.54 -2.05 13.96
C ILE A 25 2.48 -0.76 13.14
N PHE A 26 1.88 -0.78 11.94
CA PHE A 26 1.75 0.40 11.08
C PHE A 26 0.57 1.30 11.45
N LEU A 27 -0.37 0.80 12.24
CA LEU A 27 -1.62 1.48 12.61
C LEU A 27 -1.42 2.91 13.14
N PRO A 28 -0.54 3.19 14.12
CA PRO A 28 -0.37 4.54 14.64
C PRO A 28 0.14 5.53 13.57
N PHE A 29 1.05 5.08 12.70
CA PHE A 29 1.60 5.91 11.61
C PHE A 29 0.55 6.19 10.54
N LEU A 30 -0.20 5.14 10.16
CA LEU A 30 -1.28 5.22 9.20
C LEU A 30 -2.35 6.22 9.66
N ILE A 31 -2.85 6.08 10.89
CA ILE A 31 -3.85 6.99 11.44
C ILE A 31 -3.32 8.42 11.51
N THR A 32 -2.06 8.62 11.90
CA THR A 32 -1.45 9.95 11.94
C THR A 32 -1.50 10.64 10.57
N ARG A 33 -1.23 9.92 9.48
CA ARG A 33 -1.33 10.48 8.12
C ARG A 33 -2.76 10.64 7.63
N LEU A 34 -3.65 9.67 7.89
CA LEU A 34 -5.04 9.76 7.46
C LEU A 34 -5.80 10.88 8.18
N ARG A 35 -5.44 11.19 9.43
CA ARG A 35 -6.09 12.25 10.21
C ARG A 35 -5.96 13.63 9.58
N SER A 36 -4.87 13.94 8.88
CA SER A 36 -4.78 15.22 8.14
C SER A 36 -5.80 15.35 7.02
N MET A 37 -6.45 14.25 6.63
CA MET A 37 -7.43 14.18 5.55
C MET A 37 -8.85 13.81 6.05
N ALA A 38 -9.03 13.57 7.34
CA ALA A 38 -10.22 12.96 7.91
C ALA A 38 -11.12 13.96 8.64
N THR A 39 -12.43 13.70 8.63
CA THR A 39 -13.41 14.48 9.40
C THR A 39 -13.78 13.80 10.73
N THR A 40 -13.86 12.47 10.81
CA THR A 40 -14.17 11.74 12.07
C THR A 40 -13.83 10.23 11.98
N GLY A 41 -12.60 9.81 12.29
CA GLY A 41 -12.23 8.39 12.30
C GLY A 41 -12.33 7.67 10.94
N GLU A 42 -12.46 8.45 9.87
CA GLU A 42 -12.71 7.99 8.52
C GLU A 42 -11.93 8.83 7.51
N ALA A 43 -11.34 8.17 6.51
CA ALA A 43 -10.72 8.81 5.36
C ALA A 43 -11.11 8.07 4.08
N THR A 44 -11.14 8.78 2.95
CA THR A 44 -11.32 8.14 1.64
C THR A 44 -10.05 8.33 0.83
N VAL A 45 -9.56 7.24 0.23
CA VAL A 45 -8.43 7.27 -0.70
C VAL A 45 -8.87 6.75 -2.06
N THR A 46 -8.44 7.41 -3.13
CA THR A 46 -8.58 6.90 -4.48
C THR A 46 -7.47 5.91 -4.76
N VAL A 47 -7.82 4.68 -5.15
CA VAL A 47 -6.91 3.61 -5.53
C VAL A 47 -6.94 3.42 -7.05
N LEU A 48 -5.77 3.55 -7.68
CA LEU A 48 -5.53 3.19 -9.06
C LEU A 48 -4.97 1.76 -9.09
N LEU A 49 -5.79 0.84 -9.58
CA LEU A 49 -5.46 -0.57 -9.74
C LEU A 49 -4.91 -0.78 -11.16
N ARG A 50 -3.62 -1.06 -11.28
CA ARG A 50 -2.94 -1.28 -12.58
C ARG A 50 -2.55 -2.73 -12.74
N ASP A 51 -3.17 -3.40 -13.70
CA ASP A 51 -2.94 -4.82 -13.99
C ASP A 51 -3.19 -5.73 -12.77
N ILE A 52 -4.14 -5.31 -11.91
CA ILE A 52 -4.60 -6.08 -10.75
C ILE A 52 -5.85 -6.86 -11.15
N GLN A 53 -5.75 -8.19 -11.16
CA GLN A 53 -6.78 -9.15 -11.59
C GLN A 53 -7.16 -9.08 -13.08
N THR A 54 -7.25 -7.87 -13.65
CA THR A 54 -7.56 -7.60 -15.06
C THR A 54 -6.54 -6.64 -15.65
N PRO A 55 -6.14 -6.81 -16.94
CA PRO A 55 -5.24 -5.87 -17.61
C PRO A 55 -5.80 -4.44 -17.66
N GLY A 56 -4.90 -3.46 -17.57
CA GLY A 56 -5.22 -2.04 -17.65
C GLY A 56 -5.37 -1.35 -16.30
N GLU A 57 -5.86 -0.10 -16.31
CA GLU A 57 -6.05 0.70 -15.11
C GLU A 57 -7.54 0.81 -14.74
N VAL A 58 -7.84 0.56 -13.46
CA VAL A 58 -9.17 0.74 -12.87
C VAL A 58 -9.08 1.64 -11.66
N ARG A 59 -9.96 2.64 -11.59
CA ARG A 59 -10.09 3.53 -10.44
C ARG A 59 -11.15 3.01 -9.46
N ARG A 60 -10.83 3.05 -8.17
CA ARG A 60 -11.74 2.78 -7.04
C ARG A 60 -11.57 3.85 -5.97
N ASP A 61 -12.63 4.13 -5.23
CA ASP A 61 -12.54 4.92 -4.00
C ASP A 61 -12.73 3.98 -2.82
N LEU A 62 -11.76 3.97 -1.91
CA LEU A 62 -11.70 3.13 -0.73
C LEU A 62 -11.91 3.99 0.51
N LYS A 63 -12.98 3.71 1.24
CA LYS A 63 -13.28 4.28 2.55
C LYS A 63 -12.60 3.46 3.64
N LEU A 64 -11.72 4.10 4.38
CA LEU A 64 -11.00 3.56 5.53
C LEU A 64 -11.65 4.09 6.80
N ARG A 65 -11.95 3.19 7.75
CA ARG A 65 -12.46 3.54 9.08
C ARG A 65 -11.59 2.91 10.16
N TRP A 66 -11.31 3.67 11.22
CA TRP A 66 -10.62 3.20 12.41
C TRP A 66 -11.38 3.56 13.68
N SER A 67 -11.09 2.84 14.76
CA SER A 67 -11.60 3.17 16.09
C SER A 67 -10.91 4.42 16.64
N PRO A 68 -11.62 5.32 17.33
CA PRO A 68 -10.99 6.39 18.11
C PRO A 68 -9.95 5.88 19.12
N ASP A 69 -10.13 4.65 19.63
CA ASP A 69 -9.19 4.03 20.58
C ASP A 69 -7.84 3.67 19.94
N SER A 70 -7.81 3.53 18.61
CA SER A 70 -6.59 3.26 17.84
C SER A 70 -5.76 4.52 17.59
N GLU A 71 -6.28 5.71 17.94
CA GLU A 71 -5.56 6.95 17.72
C GLU A 71 -4.37 7.10 18.67
N PRO A 72 -3.19 7.50 18.15
CA PRO A 72 -2.06 7.83 19.00
C PRO A 72 -2.43 8.94 20.00
N ARG A 73 -2.29 8.64 21.29
CA ARG A 73 -2.53 9.60 22.39
C ARG A 73 -1.36 10.57 22.59
N GLN A 74 -0.22 10.27 22.00
CA GLN A 74 1.01 11.05 22.07
C GLN A 74 1.64 11.15 20.68
N PRO A 75 2.45 12.18 20.41
CA PRO A 75 3.23 12.25 19.18
C PRO A 75 4.11 11.00 19.00
N LEU A 76 4.29 10.59 17.74
CA LEU A 76 5.14 9.45 17.42
C LEU A 76 6.61 9.86 17.55
N GLY A 77 7.41 9.04 18.24
CA GLY A 77 8.83 9.30 18.54
C GLY A 77 9.78 9.10 17.36
N VAL A 78 9.37 9.40 16.13
CA VAL A 78 10.18 9.25 14.91
C VAL A 78 9.94 10.44 13.98
N GLY A 79 10.89 10.69 13.06
CA GLY A 79 10.78 11.80 12.12
C GLY A 79 9.68 11.62 11.07
N GLU A 80 9.19 12.73 10.52
CA GLU A 80 8.10 12.76 9.53
C GLU A 80 8.29 11.82 8.34
N LYS A 81 9.52 11.69 7.83
CA LYS A 81 9.83 10.77 6.74
C LYS A 81 9.50 9.32 7.12
N VAL A 82 9.91 8.88 8.32
CA VAL A 82 9.64 7.53 8.83
C VAL A 82 8.14 7.33 9.03
N ILE A 83 7.43 8.34 9.55
CA ILE A 83 5.97 8.30 9.68
C ILE A 83 5.31 8.05 8.31
N THR A 84 5.74 8.76 7.27
CA THR A 84 5.19 8.61 5.91
C THR A 84 5.44 7.22 5.34
N GLU A 85 6.65 6.68 5.46
CA GLU A 85 6.96 5.35 4.92
C GLU A 85 6.20 4.25 5.68
N LEU A 86 6.16 4.30 7.01
CA LEU A 86 5.42 3.30 7.80
C LEU A 86 3.90 3.42 7.61
N ALA A 87 3.37 4.62 7.43
CA ALA A 87 1.96 4.81 7.07
C ALA A 87 1.66 4.21 5.68
N ALA A 88 2.58 4.37 4.72
CA ALA A 88 2.43 3.79 3.38
C ALA A 88 2.47 2.26 3.43
N CYS A 89 3.30 1.65 4.28
CA CYS A 89 3.27 0.21 4.55
C CYS A 89 1.90 -0.25 5.06
N GLY A 90 1.27 0.51 5.96
CA GLY A 90 -0.09 0.25 6.44
C GLY A 90 -1.14 0.28 5.30
N ILE A 91 -1.11 1.30 4.44
CA ILE A 91 -1.98 1.34 3.25
C ILE A 91 -1.69 0.16 2.33
N ALA A 92 -0.42 -0.16 2.07
CA ALA A 92 -0.02 -1.26 1.20
C ALA A 92 -0.56 -2.61 1.69
N ALA A 93 -0.49 -2.88 3.00
CA ALA A 93 -1.09 -4.06 3.62
C ALA A 93 -2.60 -4.15 3.34
N ILE A 94 -3.32 -3.04 3.54
CA ILE A 94 -4.76 -2.96 3.31
C ILE A 94 -5.12 -3.17 1.83
N VAL A 95 -4.54 -2.39 0.91
CA VAL A 95 -4.95 -2.45 -0.50
C VAL A 95 -4.53 -3.75 -1.18
N SER A 96 -3.38 -4.31 -0.79
CA SER A 96 -2.89 -5.57 -1.36
C SER A 96 -3.76 -6.75 -0.93
N SER A 97 -4.17 -6.81 0.34
CA SER A 97 -5.09 -7.85 0.81
C SER A 97 -6.49 -7.69 0.22
N TYR A 98 -7.03 -6.46 0.21
CA TYR A 98 -8.39 -6.19 -0.23
C TYR A 98 -8.57 -6.37 -1.75
N TYR A 99 -7.68 -5.82 -2.58
CA TYR A 99 -7.86 -5.83 -4.03
C TYR A 99 -7.11 -6.95 -4.75
N ALA A 100 -5.96 -7.39 -4.23
CA ALA A 100 -5.15 -8.42 -4.86
C ALA A 100 -5.19 -9.78 -4.14
N GLY A 101 -5.86 -9.87 -2.98
CA GLY A 101 -5.98 -11.13 -2.23
C GLY A 101 -4.66 -11.65 -1.69
N ILE A 102 -3.63 -10.80 -1.56
CA ILE A 102 -2.30 -11.17 -1.10
C ILE A 102 -2.00 -10.59 0.29
N ARG A 103 -1.19 -11.30 1.07
CA ARG A 103 -0.83 -10.93 2.45
C ARG A 103 0.66 -10.73 2.58
N PHE A 104 1.07 -9.87 3.52
CA PHE A 104 2.46 -9.73 3.97
C PHE A 104 2.89 -11.00 4.69
N ILE A 105 3.92 -11.65 4.17
CA ILE A 105 4.42 -12.95 4.67
C ILE A 105 5.70 -12.78 5.46
N ALA A 106 6.64 -11.99 4.96
CA ALA A 106 7.90 -11.70 5.63
C ALA A 106 8.45 -10.35 5.13
N VAL A 107 9.35 -9.75 5.91
CA VAL A 107 10.19 -8.66 5.43
C VAL A 107 11.18 -9.20 4.39
N GLY A 108 11.54 -8.39 3.40
CA GLY A 108 12.61 -8.69 2.46
C GLY A 108 13.94 -8.90 3.20
N ASP A 109 14.73 -9.87 2.75
CA ASP A 109 16.06 -10.12 3.32
C ASP A 109 17.05 -9.02 2.88
N GLU A 110 18.17 -8.88 3.59
CA GLU A 110 19.22 -7.93 3.21
C GLU A 110 19.73 -8.24 1.78
N GLY A 111 19.85 -7.19 0.96
CA GLY A 111 20.22 -7.32 -0.45
C GLY A 111 19.08 -7.68 -1.41
N VAL A 112 17.87 -7.90 -0.90
CA VAL A 112 16.65 -7.98 -1.72
C VAL A 112 16.18 -6.56 -2.01
N ALA A 113 15.95 -6.25 -3.30
CA ALA A 113 15.59 -4.91 -3.75
C ALA A 113 14.08 -4.59 -3.58
N PHE A 114 13.40 -5.29 -2.66
CA PHE A 114 12.02 -5.03 -2.31
C PHE A 114 11.73 -5.19 -0.81
N ASP A 115 10.76 -4.44 -0.30
CA ASP A 115 10.45 -4.33 1.13
C ASP A 115 9.86 -5.60 1.77
N TYR A 116 8.94 -6.31 1.09
CA TYR A 116 8.24 -7.46 1.66
C TYR A 116 8.07 -8.63 0.69
N TRP A 117 8.08 -9.83 1.23
CA TRP A 117 7.53 -11.01 0.57
C TRP A 117 6.01 -11.08 0.79
N VAL A 118 5.26 -11.31 -0.28
CA VAL A 118 3.78 -11.41 -0.25
C VAL A 118 3.25 -12.62 -1.01
N GLY A 119 2.07 -13.09 -0.65
CA GLY A 119 1.37 -14.18 -1.35
C GLY A 119 -0.03 -14.47 -0.81
N PRO A 120 -0.84 -15.26 -1.53
CA PRO A 120 -2.23 -15.55 -1.17
C PRO A 120 -2.36 -16.56 -0.02
N ASN A 121 -1.45 -17.52 0.12
CA ASN A 121 -1.59 -18.68 1.02
C ASN A 121 -0.39 -18.87 1.96
N MET A 122 0.10 -17.79 2.58
CA MET A 122 1.29 -17.81 3.45
C MET A 122 2.60 -18.19 2.74
N THR A 123 2.62 -18.13 1.42
CA THR A 123 3.74 -18.44 0.53
C THR A 123 4.46 -17.16 0.09
N ARG A 124 5.78 -17.23 -0.07
CA ARG A 124 6.61 -16.11 -0.56
C ARG A 124 6.65 -16.10 -2.09
N ASP A 125 5.51 -15.82 -2.71
CA ASP A 125 5.34 -15.95 -4.16
C ASP A 125 5.78 -14.71 -4.94
N PHE A 126 5.67 -13.54 -4.31
CA PHE A 126 5.89 -12.26 -4.97
C PHE A 126 6.69 -11.30 -4.08
N GLY A 127 7.47 -10.42 -4.71
CA GLY A 127 8.02 -9.25 -4.03
C GLY A 127 6.97 -8.14 -3.95
N LEU A 128 7.03 -7.32 -2.90
CA LEU A 128 6.25 -6.09 -2.75
C LEU A 128 7.18 -4.94 -2.40
N GLU A 129 7.07 -3.87 -3.19
CA GLU A 129 7.78 -2.62 -2.96
C GLU A 129 6.82 -1.49 -2.62
N VAL A 130 7.14 -0.73 -1.58
CA VAL A 130 6.26 0.32 -1.04
C VAL A 130 6.98 1.66 -1.06
N SER A 131 6.23 2.75 -1.30
CA SER A 131 6.74 4.09 -1.10
C SER A 131 5.64 5.05 -0.68
N GLY A 132 5.89 5.82 0.37
CA GLY A 132 5.06 6.95 0.78
C GLY A 132 5.60 8.29 0.31
N THR A 133 4.72 9.24 0.04
CA THR A 133 5.09 10.63 -0.23
C THR A 133 4.02 11.61 0.28
N MET A 134 4.45 12.85 0.52
CA MET A 134 3.62 14.00 0.85
C MET A 134 3.53 14.99 -0.34
N THR A 135 3.97 14.59 -1.52
CA THR A 135 3.93 15.45 -2.73
C THR A 135 2.51 15.60 -3.28
N GLU A 136 2.20 16.82 -3.70
CA GLU A 136 0.95 17.15 -4.41
C GLU A 136 1.09 16.95 -5.93
N GLU A 137 2.31 16.67 -6.42
CA GLU A 137 2.61 16.54 -7.84
C GLU A 137 2.37 15.12 -8.35
N GLY A 138 1.36 14.94 -9.20
CA GLY A 138 1.06 13.65 -9.82
C GLY A 138 2.22 13.09 -10.66
N SER A 139 3.03 13.95 -11.28
CA SER A 139 4.22 13.54 -12.04
C SER A 139 5.29 12.90 -11.17
N GLU A 140 5.46 13.36 -9.93
CA GLU A 140 6.38 12.74 -8.98
C GLU A 140 5.89 11.36 -8.56
N LEU A 141 4.57 11.20 -8.36
CA LEU A 141 3.97 9.91 -8.01
C LEU A 141 4.26 8.85 -9.09
N GLU A 142 4.09 9.22 -10.36
CA GLU A 142 4.39 8.35 -11.50
C GLU A 142 5.90 8.09 -11.65
N ALA A 143 6.75 9.07 -11.36
CA ALA A 143 8.20 8.88 -11.40
C ALA A 143 8.67 7.86 -10.33
N ARG A 144 8.15 7.99 -9.11
CA ARG A 144 8.38 7.03 -8.01
C ARG A 144 7.87 5.64 -8.38
N HIS A 145 6.68 5.55 -8.97
CA HIS A 145 6.12 4.29 -9.44
C HIS A 145 7.08 3.59 -10.42
N ARG A 146 7.55 4.29 -11.46
CA ARG A 146 8.53 3.74 -12.42
C ARG A 146 9.85 3.35 -11.77
N GLU A 147 10.31 4.09 -10.77
CA GLU A 147 11.54 3.78 -10.05
C GLU A 147 11.40 2.49 -9.22
N LYS A 148 10.33 2.35 -8.44
CA LYS A 148 10.07 1.15 -7.65
C LYS A 148 9.88 -0.09 -8.52
N ILE A 149 9.26 0.04 -9.71
CA ILE A 149 9.19 -1.07 -10.68
C ILE A 149 10.60 -1.51 -11.09
N ARG A 150 11.49 -0.57 -11.41
CA ARG A 150 12.88 -0.87 -11.79
C ARG A 150 13.64 -1.55 -10.65
N GLN A 151 13.43 -1.11 -9.40
CA GLN A 151 14.03 -1.73 -8.22
C GLN A 151 13.56 -3.18 -8.04
N LEU A 152 12.24 -3.39 -8.06
CA LEU A 152 11.61 -4.71 -7.92
C LEU A 152 12.10 -5.70 -9.00
N LEU A 153 11.99 -5.32 -10.28
CA LEU A 153 12.35 -6.19 -11.41
C LEU A 153 13.88 -6.33 -11.58
N GLY A 154 14.65 -5.39 -11.04
CA GLY A 154 16.11 -5.47 -10.97
C GLY A 154 16.64 -6.31 -9.80
N SER A 155 15.76 -6.87 -8.97
CA SER A 155 16.17 -7.70 -7.83
C SER A 155 16.88 -8.99 -8.28
N ILE A 156 17.92 -9.40 -7.52
CA ILE A 156 18.67 -10.64 -7.76
C ILE A 156 17.75 -11.88 -7.69
N GLN A 157 16.69 -11.79 -6.88
CA GLN A 157 15.73 -12.88 -6.70
C GLN A 157 14.90 -13.16 -7.94
N ARG A 158 14.84 -12.22 -8.90
CA ARG A 158 14.09 -12.36 -10.15
C ARG A 158 12.68 -12.90 -9.90
N VAL A 159 11.87 -12.08 -9.22
CA VAL A 159 10.47 -12.40 -8.93
C VAL A 159 9.53 -11.39 -9.56
N ASN A 160 8.33 -11.88 -9.91
CA ASN A 160 7.20 -10.99 -10.17
C ASN A 160 6.80 -10.28 -8.87
N GLY A 161 6.13 -9.15 -8.98
CA GLY A 161 5.77 -8.45 -7.75
C GLY A 161 4.82 -7.29 -7.90
N TYR A 162 4.51 -6.74 -6.73
CA TYR A 162 3.60 -5.62 -6.57
C TYR A 162 4.39 -4.36 -6.24
N VAL A 163 3.88 -3.24 -6.72
CA VAL A 163 4.36 -1.91 -6.31
C VAL A 163 3.18 -1.12 -5.78
N VAL A 164 3.35 -0.57 -4.57
CA VAL A 164 2.39 0.33 -3.93
C VAL A 164 3.02 1.70 -3.70
N ILE A 165 2.44 2.73 -4.32
CA ILE A 165 2.83 4.13 -4.08
C ILE A 165 1.67 4.87 -3.43
N VAL A 166 1.94 5.58 -2.34
CA VAL A 166 0.93 6.31 -1.57
C VAL A 166 1.28 7.79 -1.51
N SER A 167 0.41 8.66 -2.02
CA SER A 167 0.43 10.10 -1.71
C SER A 167 -0.67 10.43 -0.71
N PHE A 168 -0.27 10.86 0.47
CA PHE A 168 -1.22 11.26 1.52
C PHE A 168 -1.82 12.64 1.24
N THR A 169 -1.08 13.59 0.64
CA THR A 169 -1.64 14.89 0.27
C THR A 169 -2.65 14.79 -0.87
N MET A 170 -2.43 13.90 -1.84
CA MET A 170 -3.38 13.67 -2.94
C MET A 170 -4.49 12.66 -2.60
N ASN A 171 -4.50 12.05 -1.42
CA ASN A 171 -5.39 10.93 -1.07
C ASN A 171 -5.37 9.81 -2.11
N ARG A 172 -4.20 9.49 -2.67
CA ARG A 172 -4.07 8.59 -3.83
C ARG A 172 -3.14 7.43 -3.55
N VAL A 173 -3.55 6.25 -4.00
CA VAL A 173 -2.75 5.01 -3.97
C VAL A 173 -2.65 4.47 -5.39
N ILE A 174 -1.45 4.08 -5.80
CA ILE A 174 -1.24 3.24 -6.99
C ILE A 174 -0.90 1.85 -6.46
N LEU A 175 -1.72 0.85 -6.79
CA LEU A 175 -1.40 -0.56 -6.59
C LEU A 175 -1.26 -1.19 -7.97
N SER A 176 -0.11 -1.81 -8.23
CA SER A 176 0.20 -2.37 -9.54
C SER A 176 0.93 -3.71 -9.44
N PHE A 177 0.75 -4.56 -10.45
CA PHE A 177 1.45 -5.84 -10.57
C PHE A 177 2.37 -5.85 -11.80
N HIS A 178 3.57 -6.39 -11.62
CA HIS A 178 4.62 -6.41 -12.65
C HIS A 178 5.19 -7.81 -12.79
N ARG A 179 5.32 -8.23 -14.04
CA ARG A 179 5.93 -9.51 -14.40
C ARG A 179 7.36 -9.27 -14.87
N LEU A 180 8.24 -10.22 -14.56
CA LEU A 180 9.51 -10.29 -15.23
C LEU A 180 9.31 -10.48 -16.73
N PRO A 181 10.23 -9.96 -17.56
CA PRO A 181 10.27 -10.32 -18.97
C PRO A 181 10.42 -11.84 -19.10
N GLU A 182 9.66 -12.43 -20.03
CA GLU A 182 9.93 -13.80 -20.45
C GLU A 182 11.34 -13.87 -21.03
N GLU A 183 12.14 -14.83 -20.57
CA GLU A 183 13.45 -15.10 -21.18
C GLU A 183 13.21 -15.74 -22.54
N ASN A 184 13.54 -15.02 -23.62
CA ASN A 184 13.59 -15.56 -24.97
C ASN A 184 14.85 -16.42 -25.18
#